data_AF-A0A517QH51-F1
#
_entry.id   AF-A0A517QH51-F1
#
_cell.length_a   1.000
_cell.length_b   1.000
_cell.length_c   1.000
_cell.angle_alpha   90.00
_cell.angle_beta   90.00
_cell.angle_gamma   90.00
#
_symmetry.space_group_name_H-M   'P 1'
#
loop_
_entity.id
_entity.type
_entity.pdbx_description
1 polymer ?
#
loop_
_entity_poly.entity_id
_entity_poly.type
_entity_poly.pdbx_seq_one_letter_code
_entity_poly.pdbx_strand_id
1 'polypeptide(L)' 'MSKKKSKIHRQPISGPVDWWDAFKAAAKKDGRPLSEWVTDLCKDALPASERKKLSERTPQGRPRVEKGKEQ' A
#
# COMPACT_ATOMS: atom_id res chain seq x y z
N MET A 1 -17.65 -9.17 -17.47
CA MET A 1 -17.51 -7.89 -16.75
C MET A 1 -16.03 -7.63 -16.49
N SER A 2 -15.41 -6.73 -17.25
CA SER A 2 -13.98 -6.45 -17.17
C SER A 2 -13.69 -5.61 -15.91
N LYS A 3 -13.03 -6.19 -14.89
CA LYS A 3 -12.57 -5.45 -13.71
C LYS A 3 -11.57 -4.39 -14.18
N LYS A 4 -11.98 -3.12 -14.18
CA LYS A 4 -11.14 -1.96 -14.50
C LYS A 4 -9.92 -1.99 -13.56
N LYS A 5 -8.75 -2.35 -14.09
CA LYS A 5 -7.48 -2.30 -13.34
C LYS A 5 -7.17 -0.83 -13.08
N SER A 6 -7.35 -0.34 -11.85
CA SER A 6 -6.87 0.99 -11.49
C SER A 6 -5.36 1.03 -11.67
N LYS A 7 -4.85 1.99 -12.45
CA LYS A 7 -3.42 2.15 -12.69
C LYS A 7 -2.73 2.51 -11.37
N ILE A 8 -1.93 1.59 -10.83
CA ILE A 8 -1.11 1.85 -9.65
C ILE A 8 0.19 2.50 -10.14
N HIS A 9 0.43 3.74 -9.74
CA HIS A 9 1.67 4.46 -9.99
C HIS A 9 2.57 4.36 -8.75
N ARG A 10 3.86 4.04 -8.94
CA ARG A 10 4.85 3.97 -7.85
C ARG A 10 5.66 5.26 -7.86
N GLN A 11 5.59 6.02 -6.76
CA GLN A 11 6.39 7.22 -6.57
C GLN A 11 7.49 6.94 -5.56
N PRO A 12 8.78 7.07 -5.92
CA PRO A 12 9.87 6.98 -4.96
C PRO A 12 9.83 8.19 -4.02
N ILE A 13 10.07 7.96 -2.74
CA ILE A 13 10.16 8.99 -1.71
C ILE A 13 11.50 8.88 -1.00
N SER A 14 12.24 9.98 -1.00
CA SER A 14 13.57 10.07 -0.39
C SER A 14 13.45 10.67 1.01
N GLY A 15 14.22 10.14 1.94
CA GLY A 15 14.28 10.65 3.31
C GLY A 15 15.44 10.02 4.09
N PRO A 16 15.75 10.56 5.28
CA PRO A 16 16.76 10.00 6.17
C PRO A 16 16.51 8.52 6.47
N VAL A 17 17.58 7.73 6.54
CA VAL A 17 17.50 6.28 6.82
C VAL A 17 16.83 6.00 8.18
N ASP A 18 17.13 6.85 9.17
CA ASP A 18 16.57 6.77 10.52
C ASP A 18 15.03 6.83 10.52
N TRP A 19 14.44 7.74 9.74
CA TRP A 19 12.98 7.86 9.63
C TRP A 19 12.37 6.59 9.05
N TRP A 20 13.01 6.02 8.03
CA TRP A 20 12.55 4.78 7.41
C TRP A 20 12.62 3.58 8.35
N ASP A 21 13.63 3.54 9.23
CA ASP A 21 13.74 2.49 10.23
C ASP A 21 12.62 2.60 11.29
N ALA A 22 12.39 3.81 11.80
CA ALA A 22 11.29 4.09 12.71
C ALA A 22 9.92 3.73 12.10
N PHE A 23 9.67 4.10 10.84
CA PHE A 23 8.41 3.76 10.15
C PHE A 23 8.24 2.25 9.97
N LYS A 24 9.32 1.52 9.64
CA LYS A 24 9.27 0.05 9.55
C LYS A 24 8.95 -0.59 10.89
N ALA A 25 9.55 -0.09 11.97
CA ALA A 25 9.29 -0.58 13.32
C ALA A 25 7.83 -0.35 13.73
N ALA A 26 7.28 0.83 13.44
CA ALA A 26 5.88 1.16 13.70
C ALA A 26 4.92 0.28 12.87
N ALA A 27 5.14 0.17 11.55
CA ALA A 27 4.34 -0.68 10.67
C ALA A 27 4.37 -2.16 11.11
N LYS A 28 5.52 -2.65 11.58
CA LYS A 28 5.67 -4.00 12.13
C LYS A 28 4.88 -4.20 13.42
N LYS A 29 4.83 -3.20 14.31
CA LYS A 29 3.99 -3.23 15.52
C LYS A 29 2.50 -3.29 15.18
N ASP A 30 2.07 -2.58 14.15
CA ASP A 30 0.69 -2.62 13.62
C ASP A 30 0.37 -3.89 12.82
N GLY A 31 1.37 -4.74 12.54
CA GLY A 31 1.20 -5.98 11.76
C GLY A 31 0.87 -5.75 10.28
N ARG A 32 1.17 -4.55 9.74
CA ARG A 32 0.85 -4.15 8.36
C ARG A 32 2.13 -3.90 7.54
N PRO A 33 2.09 -4.04 6.21
CA PRO A 33 3.24 -3.65 5.39
C PRO A 33 3.43 -2.12 5.43
N LEU A 34 4.70 -1.67 5.44
CA LEU A 34 5.08 -0.25 5.51
C LEU A 34 4.30 0.61 4.49
N SER A 35 4.12 0.10 3.28
CA SER A 35 3.40 0.81 2.22
C SER A 35 1.92 1.03 2.52
N GLU A 36 1.23 0.10 3.19
CA GLU A 36 -0.15 0.30 3.64
C GLU A 36 -0.19 1.24 4.85
N TRP A 37 0.75 1.08 5.78
CA TRP A 37 0.85 1.91 6.98
C TRP A 37 1.06 3.39 6.62
N VAL A 38 2.03 3.71 5.77
CA VAL A 38 2.26 5.08 5.30
C VAL A 38 1.08 5.60 4.48
N THR A 39 0.48 4.77 3.63
CA THR A 39 -0.69 5.19 2.82
C THR A 39 -1.87 5.57 3.70
N ASP A 40 -2.12 4.83 4.79
CA ASP A 40 -3.21 5.10 5.72
C ASP A 40 -3.00 6.42 6.47
N LEU A 41 -1.78 6.64 6.99
CA LEU A 41 -1.40 7.91 7.63
C LEU A 41 -1.53 9.10 6.68
N CYS A 42 -1.09 8.96 5.43
CA CYS A 42 -1.25 10.01 4.43
C CYS A 42 -2.72 10.29 4.10
N LYS A 43 -3.59 9.27 4.11
CA LYS A 43 -5.04 9.45 3.89
C LYS A 43 -5.72 10.15 5.06
N ASP A 44 -5.28 9.86 6.28
CA ASP A 44 -5.85 10.45 7.48
C ASP A 44 -5.43 11.92 7.66
N ALA A 45 -4.22 12.27 7.21
CA ALA A 45 -3.74 13.65 7.17
C ALA A 45 -4.49 14.54 6.14
N LEU A 46 -5.25 13.96 5.21
CA LEU A 46 -6.02 14.73 4.22
C LEU A 46 -7.37 15.20 4.79
N PRO A 47 -7.84 16.40 4.41
CA PRO A 47 -9.18 16.85 4.77
C PRO A 47 -10.24 15.91 4.20
N ALA A 48 -11.37 15.77 4.91
CA ALA A 48 -12.44 14.84 4.54
C ALA A 48 -12.98 15.05 3.11
N SER A 49 -12.97 16.29 2.61
CA SER A 49 -13.36 16.64 1.24
C SER A 49 -12.46 16.02 0.17
N GLU A 50 -11.16 15.87 0.46
CA GLU A 50 -10.19 15.27 -0.45
C GLU A 50 -10.15 13.75 -0.29
N ARG A 51 -10.29 13.24 0.94
CA ARG A 51 -10.37 11.79 1.22
C ARG A 51 -11.49 11.10 0.44
N LYS A 52 -12.64 11.78 0.27
CA LYS A 52 -13.79 11.28 -0.51
C LYS A 52 -13.55 11.20 -2.02
N LYS A 53 -12.56 11.94 -2.55
CA LYS A 53 -12.21 11.94 -3.97
C LYS A 53 -11.15 10.89 -4.31
N LEU A 54 -10.54 10.27 -3.30
CA LEU A 54 -9.52 9.26 -3.51
C LEU A 54 -10.13 8.01 -4.12
N SER A 55 -9.46 7.49 -5.13
CA SER A 55 -9.82 6.19 -5.71
C SER A 55 -9.50 5.06 -4.75
N GLU A 56 -10.37 4.06 -4.70
CA GLU A 56 -10.09 2.84 -3.95
C GLU A 56 -8.87 2.13 -4.53
N ARG A 57 -7.97 1.71 -3.64
CA ARG A 57 -6.81 0.92 -4.02
C ARG A 57 -7.34 -0.44 -4.47
N THR A 58 -7.29 -0.73 -5.76
CA THR A 58 -7.61 -2.08 -6.25
C THR A 58 -6.67 -3.06 -5.53
N PRO A 59 -7.19 -4.10 -4.85
CA PRO A 59 -6.33 -5.10 -4.25
C PRO A 59 -5.45 -5.67 -5.36
N GLN A 60 -4.13 -5.56 -5.20
CA GLN A 60 -3.19 -6.27 -6.04
C GLN A 60 -3.33 -7.75 -5.69
N GLY A 61 -4.32 -8.40 -6.31
CA GLY A 61 -4.34 -9.83 -6.45
C GLY A 61 -3.08 -10.21 -7.21
N ARG A 62 -2.00 -10.51 -6.49
CA ARG A 62 -1.00 -11.44 -6.98
C ARG A 62 -1.83 -12.69 -7.34
N PRO A 63 -1.89 -13.17 -8.59
CA PRO A 63 -2.40 -14.51 -8.81
C PRO A 63 -1.61 -15.40 -7.85
N ARG A 64 -2.31 -16.07 -6.93
CA ARG A 64 -1.73 -17.13 -6.12
C ARG A 64 -1.21 -18.12 -7.14
N VAL A 65 0.10 -18.14 -7.37
CA VAL A 65 0.72 -19.23 -8.12
C VAL A 65 0.45 -20.44 -7.25
N GLU A 66 -0.53 -21.25 -7.63
CA GLU A 66 -0.68 -22.59 -7.07
C GLU A 66 0.66 -23.29 -7.29
N LYS A 67 1.38 -23.52 -6.19
CA LYS A 67 2.45 -24.51 -6.20
C LYS A 67 1.81 -25.89 -6.35
N GLY A 68 2.26 -26.65 -7.35
CA GLY A 68 2.00 -28.09 -7.54
C GLY A 68 1.47 -28.36 -8.96
N LYS A 69 2.14 -29.09 -9.86
CA LYS A 69 2.89 -30.38 -9.79
C LYS A 69 4.04 -30.32 -10.81
N GLU A 70 5.31 -30.56 -10.49
CA GLU A 70 6.01 -31.86 -10.33
C GLU A 70 5.35 -33.10 -10.99
N GLN A 71 6.05 -33.60 -12.01
CA GLN A 71 5.83 -34.76 -12.89
C GLN A 71 5.05 -34.52 -14.18
#